data_AF-A0A1V5WQJ1-F1
#
_entry.id   AF-A0A1V5WQJ1-F1
#
_cell.length_a   1.000
_cell.length_b   1.000
_cell.length_c   1.000
_cell.angle_alpha   90.00
_cell.angle_beta   90.00
_cell.angle_gamma   90.00
#
_symmetry.space_group_name_H-M   'P 1'
#
loop_
_entity.id
_entity.type
_entity.pdbx_description
1 polymer ?
#
loop_
_entity_poly.entity_id
_entity_poly.type
_entity_poly.pdbx_seq_one_letter_code
_entity_poly.pdbx_strand_id
1 'polypeptide(L)' 'MQAYCVKCREKVDMQNPEAITMKNGKPATRGVCPKCGTKVFRIGKAA' A
#
# COMPACT_ATOMS: atom_id res chain seq x y z
N MET A 1 -1.75 9.14 -1.09
CA MET A 1 -1.28 8.02 -1.94
C MET A 1 -2.23 6.85 -1.68
N GLN A 2 -3.16 6.58 -2.59
CA GLN A 2 -4.28 5.67 -2.29
C GLN A 2 -3.91 4.22 -2.56
N ALA A 3 -4.23 3.31 -1.64
CA ALA A 3 -4.18 1.86 -1.87
C ALA A 3 -5.54 1.24 -1.67
N TYR A 4 -5.76 0.12 -2.35
CA TYR A 4 -6.96 -0.66 -2.15
C TYR A 4 -6.79 -1.55 -0.90
N CYS A 5 -7.64 -1.34 0.09
CA CYS A 5 -7.67 -2.20 1.27
C CYS A 5 -8.61 -3.37 1.01
N VAL A 6 -8.09 -4.59 0.90
CA VAL A 6 -8.89 -5.80 0.68
C VAL A 6 -9.87 -6.10 1.81
N LYS A 7 -9.58 -5.67 3.05
CA LYS A 7 -10.53 -5.82 4.17
C LYS A 7 -11.71 -4.87 4.05
N CYS A 8 -11.45 -3.60 3.75
CA CYS A 8 -12.49 -2.58 3.65
C CYS A 8 -13.14 -2.52 2.25
N ARG A 9 -12.56 -3.23 1.26
CA ARG A 9 -12.96 -3.27 -0.16
C ARG A 9 -13.12 -1.89 -0.79
N GLU A 10 -12.28 -0.96 -0.36
CA GLU A 10 -12.33 0.42 -0.79
C GLU A 10 -10.91 0.98 -0.97
N LYS A 11 -10.81 2.09 -1.69
CA LYS A 11 -9.56 2.84 -1.83
C LYS A 11 -9.40 3.72 -0.59
N VAL A 12 -8.34 3.49 0.16
CA VAL A 12 -7.99 4.25 1.36
C VAL A 12 -6.67 4.98 1.12
N ASP A 13 -6.52 6.15 1.74
CA ASP A 13 -5.22 6.82 1.78
C ASP A 13 -4.30 6.10 2.75
N MET A 14 -3.13 5.69 2.24
CA MET A 14 -2.13 4.96 3.03
C MET A 14 -1.51 5.88 4.08
N GLN A 15 -1.49 5.43 5.33
CA GLN A 15 -0.67 6.04 6.37
C GLN A 15 0.74 5.43 6.36
N ASN A 16 1.75 6.27 6.61
CA ASN A 16 3.17 5.90 6.60
C ASN A 16 3.59 5.14 5.31
N PRO A 17 3.48 5.78 4.13
CA PRO A 17 3.93 5.18 2.89
C PRO A 17 5.46 5.00 2.87
N GLU A 18 5.91 3.75 2.75
CA GLU A 18 7.30 3.35 2.62
C GLU A 18 7.52 2.73 1.24
N ALA A 19 8.52 3.19 0.51
CA ALA A 19 8.95 2.53 -0.71
C ALA A 19 9.68 1.23 -0.36
N ILE A 20 9.18 0.09 -0.85
CA ILE A 20 9.79 -1.22 -0.68
C ILE A 20 9.99 -1.89 -2.03
N THR A 21 11.10 -2.60 -2.18
CA THR A 21 11.30 -3.51 -3.31
C THR A 21 10.79 -4.89 -2.91
N MET A 22 9.78 -5.39 -3.60
CA MET A 22 9.23 -6.72 -3.38
C MET A 22 10.27 -7.79 -3.74
N LYS A 23 10.14 -9.01 -3.20
CA LYS A 23 11.05 -10.13 -3.51
C LYS A 23 11.12 -10.48 -5.01
N ASN A 24 10.12 -10.09 -5.79
CA ASN A 24 10.08 -10.27 -7.25
C ASN A 24 10.77 -9.13 -8.03
N GLY A 25 11.52 -8.26 -7.35
CA GLY A 25 12.28 -7.16 -7.95
C GLY A 25 11.44 -5.94 -8.36
N LYS A 26 10.11 -5.95 -8.14
CA LYS A 26 9.24 -4.83 -8.50
C LYS A 26 9.17 -3.80 -7.37
N PRO A 27 9.25 -2.49 -7.67
CA PRO A 27 9.00 -1.46 -6.67
C PRO A 27 7.53 -1.47 -6.27
N ALA A 28 7.29 -1.28 -4.98
CA ALA A 28 5.97 -1.14 -4.40
C ALA A 28 6.02 -0.11 -3.27
N THR A 29 4.88 0.47 -2.95
CA THR A 29 4.72 1.28 -1.74
C THR A 29 3.95 0.46 -0.71
N ARG A 30 4.53 0.28 0.46
CA ARG A 30 3.87 -0.28 1.64
C ARG A 30 3.27 0.87 2.45
N GLY A 31 2.10 0.68 3.02
CA GLY A 31 1.52 1.60 3.99
C GLY A 31 0.57 0.87 4.94
N VAL A 32 -0.13 1.65 5.75
CA VAL A 32 -1.12 1.15 6.71
C VAL A 32 -2.49 1.72 6.38
N CYS A 33 -3.53 0.89 6.44
CA CYS A 33 -4.91 1.33 6.29
C CYS A 33 -5.36 2.07 7.57
N PRO A 34 -5.83 3.33 7.49
CA PRO A 34 -6.29 4.08 8.66
C PRO A 34 -7.59 3.51 9.27
N LYS A 35 -8.38 2.77 8.51
CA LYS A 35 -9.68 2.23 8.99
C LYS A 35 -9.54 0.92 9.75
N CYS A 36 -8.70 0.00 9.27
CA CYS A 36 -8.59 -1.35 9.84
C CYS A 36 -7.19 -1.71 10.33
N GLY A 37 -6.25 -0.76 10.33
CA GLY A 37 -4.86 -0.94 10.79
C GLY A 37 -4.04 -1.95 9.98
N THR A 38 -4.60 -2.50 8.89
CA THR A 38 -3.97 -3.59 8.15
C THR A 38 -2.95 -3.02 7.18
N LYS A 39 -1.82 -3.71 6.99
CA LYS A 39 -0.80 -3.31 6.02
C LYS A 39 -1.37 -3.41 4.60
N VAL A 40 -1.27 -2.32 3.85
CA VAL A 40 -1.71 -2.22 2.46
C VAL A 40 -0.50 -2.01 1.57
N PHE A 41 -0.55 -2.53 0.36
CA PHE A 41 0.54 -2.43 -0.60
C PHE A 41 -0.02 -1.90 -1.91
N ARG A 42 0.66 -0.90 -2.47
CA ARG A 42 0.41 -0.41 -3.81
C ARG A 42 1.57 -0.86 -4.69
N ILE A 43 1.29 -1.85 -5.54
CA ILE A 43 2.23 -2.29 -6.57
C ILE A 43 2.05 -1.33 -7.75
N GLY A 44 3.12 -0.65 -8.12
CA GLY A 44 3.10 0.35 -9.17
C GLY A 44 4.47 0.98 -9.27
N LYS A 45 4.84 1.40 -10.49
CA LYS A 45 6.11 2.07 -10.77
C LYS A 45 6.32 3.13 -9.68
N ALA A 46 7.42 3.00 -8.92
CA ALA A 46 7.91 4.13 -8.14
C ALA A 46 8.05 5.26 -9.15
N ALA A 47 7.14 6.24 -9.08
CA ALA A 47 7.33 7.51 -9.75
C ALA A 47 8.38 8.28 -8.94
#